data_AF-A0A1C7N508-F1
#
_entry.id   AF-A0A1C7N508-F1
#
_cell.length_a   1.000
_cell.length_b   1.000
_cell.length_c   1.000
_cell.angle_alpha   90.00
_cell.angle_beta   90.00
_cell.angle_gamma   90.00
#
_symmetry.space_group_name_H-M   'P 1'
#
loop_
_entity.id
_entity.type
_entity.pdbx_description
1 polymer ?
#
loop_
_entity_poly.entity_id
_entity_poly.type
_entity_poly.pdbx_seq_one_letter_code
_entity_poly.pdbx_strand_id
1 'polypeptide(L)'
;MAPIVARVVNLFQKGFLPGKLIGENGLLVHLIAQQAQYQPSTGIGLLLDQKKACDKVLDIYLIQVLHAFCFPVVVIECIEFDT
;
A
#
# COMPACT_ATOMS: atom_id res chain seq x y z
N MET A 1 -16.35 5.03 4.00
CA MET A 1 -14.96 4.65 3.65
C MET A 1 -13.99 4.77 4.82
N ALA A 2 -13.87 5.93 5.47
CA ALA A 2 -12.87 6.17 6.54
C ALA A 2 -12.70 5.08 7.62
N PRO A 3 -13.76 4.47 8.20
CA PRO A 3 -13.58 3.47 9.27
C PRO A 3 -13.01 2.12 8.79
N ILE A 4 -13.17 1.76 7.51
CA ILE A 4 -12.65 0.50 6.95
C ILE A 4 -11.18 0.66 6.56
N VAL A 5 -10.81 1.85 6.05
CA VAL A 5 -9.44 2.15 5.61
C VAL A 5 -8.42 1.92 6.73
N ALA A 6 -8.73 2.31 7.98
CA ALA A 6 -7.84 2.09 9.11
C ALA A 6 -7.65 0.60 9.48
N ARG A 7 -8.56 -0.29 9.07
CA ARG A 7 -8.47 -1.74 9.29
C ARG A 7 -7.71 -2.46 8.18
N VAL A 8 -7.78 -1.95 6.95
CA VAL A 8 -7.25 -2.62 5.75
C VAL A 8 -5.88 -2.06 5.36
N VAL A 9 -5.65 -0.77 5.62
CA VAL A 9 -4.46 -0.06 5.16
C VAL A 9 -3.45 0.11 6.29
N ASN A 10 -2.20 -0.24 6.01
CA ASN A 10 -1.09 -0.08 6.94
C ASN A 10 -0.90 1.41 7.34
N LEU A 11 -0.58 1.65 8.62
CA LEU A 11 -0.25 2.97 9.18
C LEU A 11 0.83 3.71 8.37
N PHE A 12 1.80 2.98 7.82
CA PHE A 12 2.90 3.51 7.02
C PHE A 12 2.55 3.80 5.55
N GLN A 13 1.37 3.40 5.06
CA GLN A 13 0.95 3.78 3.71
C GLN A 13 0.69 5.29 3.68
N LYS A 14 1.39 6.00 2.80
CA LYS A 14 1.24 7.46 2.60
C LYS A 14 0.58 7.84 1.28
N GLY A 15 0.52 6.91 0.31
CA GLY A 15 -0.12 7.13 -0.98
C GLY A 15 -1.63 6.94 -0.92
N PHE A 16 -2.36 7.73 -1.71
CA PHE A 16 -3.81 7.61 -1.96
C PHE A 16 -4.69 7.62 -0.70
N LEU A 17 -4.24 8.27 0.38
CA LEU A 17 -4.97 8.41 1.63
C LEU A 17 -5.25 9.89 1.97
N PRO A 18 -6.47 10.23 2.42
CA PRO A 18 -6.79 11.59 2.85
C PRO A 18 -5.86 12.05 3.97
N GLY A 19 -5.35 13.28 3.85
CA GLY A 19 -4.50 13.88 4.89
C GLY A 19 -3.09 13.30 5.00
N LYS A 20 -2.67 12.41 4.09
CA LYS A 20 -1.28 11.92 4.00
C LYS A 20 -0.59 12.46 2.75
N LEU A 21 0.68 12.83 2.88
CA LEU A 21 1.49 13.36 1.79
C LEU A 21 2.55 12.34 1.39
N ILE A 22 2.62 12.01 0.10
CA ILE A 22 3.61 11.06 -0.42
C ILE A 22 5.06 11.53 -0.21
N GLY A 23 5.28 12.85 -0.20
CA GLY A 23 6.60 13.45 0.06
C GLY A 23 7.18 13.10 1.43
N GLU A 24 6.35 12.73 2.41
CA GLU A 24 6.81 12.29 3.74
C GLU A 24 7.70 11.04 3.66
N ASN A 25 7.44 10.15 2.69
CA ASN A 25 8.31 8.99 2.46
C ASN A 25 9.72 9.41 2.04
N GLY A 26 9.83 10.44 1.19
CA GLY A 26 11.12 10.98 0.74
C GLY A 26 11.91 11.58 1.90
N LEU A 27 11.24 12.37 2.76
CA LEU A 27 11.84 12.93 3.97
C LEU A 27 12.32 11.83 4.93
N LEU A 28 11.49 10.80 5.15
CA LEU A 28 11.85 9.68 6.02
C LEU A 28 13.09 8.94 5.52
N VAL A 29 13.15 8.64 4.22
CA VAL A 29 14.33 7.99 3.61
C VAL A 29 15.57 8.86 3.75
N HIS A 30 15.45 10.18 3.55
CA HIS A 30 16.56 11.11 3.74
C HIS A 30 17.11 11.09 5.18
N LEU A 31 16.22 11.15 6.17
CA LEU A 31 16.59 11.09 7.59
C LEU A 31 17.24 9.76 7.97
N ILE A 32 16.72 8.64 7.48
CA ILE A 32 17.31 7.31 7.70
C ILE A 32 18.72 7.24 7.10
N ALA A 33 18.90 7.75 5.88
CA ALA A 33 20.19 7.77 5.21
C ALA A 33 21.21 8.64 5.98
N GLN A 34 20.79 9.83 6.46
CA GLN A 34 21.63 10.68 7.30
C GLN A 34 22.02 9.98 8.61
N GLN A 35 21.06 9.36 9.31
CA GLN A 35 21.33 8.65 10.56
C GLN A 35 22.33 7.50 10.34
N ALA A 36 22.20 6.75 9.25
CA ALA A 36 23.11 5.66 8.92
C ALA A 36 24.55 6.11 8.66
N GLN A 37 24.78 7.38 8.28
CA GLN A 37 26.13 7.96 8.16
C GLN A 37 26.79 8.19 9.51
N TYR A 38 26.03 8.57 10.54
CA TYR A 38 26.54 8.81 11.89
C TYR A 38 26.58 7.55 12.75
N GLN A 39 25.63 6.64 12.55
CA GLN A 39 25.51 5.39 13.26
C GLN A 39 25.41 4.24 12.24
N PRO A 40 26.54 3.56 11.94
CA PRO A 40 26.56 2.50 10.95
C PRO A 40 25.51 1.44 11.25
N SER A 41 24.64 1.21 10.27
CA SER A 41 23.61 0.17 10.32
C SER A 41 24.02 -0.99 9.44
N THR A 42 23.73 -2.23 9.87
CA THR A 42 23.86 -3.43 9.03
C THR A 42 22.64 -3.65 8.13
N GLY A 43 21.62 -2.78 8.24
CA GLY A 43 20.41 -2.85 7.43
C GLY A 43 20.64 -2.41 5.97
N ILE A 44 19.79 -2.90 5.08
CA ILE A 44 19.80 -2.56 3.65
C ILE A 44 18.51 -1.82 3.31
N GLY A 45 18.63 -0.72 2.57
CA GLY A 45 17.48 -0.04 1.97
C GLY A 45 17.09 -0.70 0.65
N LEU A 46 15.81 -1.05 0.50
CA LEU A 46 15.26 -1.64 -0.72
C LEU A 46 14.25 -0.69 -1.36
N LEU A 47 14.52 -0.27 -2.59
CA LEU A 47 13.57 0.48 -3.41
C LEU A 47 12.85 -0.49 -4.35
N LEU A 48 11.55 -0.62 -4.19
CA LEU A 48 10.70 -1.44 -5.04
C LEU A 48 9.75 -0.53 -5.82
N ASP A 49 9.77 -0.66 -7.14
CA ASP A 49 8.79 -0.04 -8.02
C ASP A 49 8.10 -1.11 -8.87
N GLN A 50 6.77 -1.07 -8.90
CA GLN A 50 5.96 -1.99 -9.67
C GLN A 50 5.42 -1.28 -10.91
N LYS A 51 6.10 -1.48 -12.04
CA LYS A 51 5.70 -0.88 -13.32
C LYS A 51 4.27 -1.31 -13.69
N LYS A 52 3.37 -0.31 -13.73
CA LYS A 52 1.96 -0.46 -14.11
C LYS A 52 1.24 -1.48 -13.22
N ALA A 53 1.39 -1.35 -11.91
CA ALA A 53 0.81 -2.29 -10.94
C ALA A 53 -0.69 -2.52 -11.18
N CYS A 54 -1.47 -1.46 -11.39
CA CYS A 54 -2.91 -1.55 -11.62
C CYS A 54 -3.29 -2.32 -12.89
N ASP A 55 -2.49 -2.21 -13.97
CA ASP A 55 -2.72 -2.93 -15.23
C ASP A 55 -2.45 -4.45 -15.10
N LYS A 56 -1.74 -4.87 -14.05
CA LYS A 56 -1.24 -6.24 -13.87
C LYS A 56 -1.87 -6.97 -12.69
N VAL A 57 -2.81 -6.35 -11.97
CA VAL A 57 -3.54 -7.04 -10.92
C VAL A 57 -4.44 -8.09 -11.57
N LEU A 58 -4.36 -9.33 -11.11
CA LEU A 58 -5.27 -10.39 -11.55
C LEU A 58 -6.61 -10.25 -10.82
N ASP A 59 -7.72 -10.33 -11.55
CA ASP A 59 -9.07 -10.15 -10.99
C ASP A 59 -9.36 -11.18 -9.89
N ILE A 60 -9.02 -12.45 -10.13
CA ILE A 60 -9.16 -13.54 -9.14
C ILE A 60 -8.39 -13.22 -7.85
N TYR A 61 -7.19 -12.66 -7.97
CA TYR A 61 -6.39 -12.28 -6.82
C TYR A 61 -7.03 -11.11 -6.06
N LEU A 62 -7.52 -10.10 -6.77
CA LEU A 62 -8.22 -8.97 -6.16
C LEU A 62 -9.48 -9.43 -5.40
N ILE A 63 -10.30 -10.30 -6.01
CA ILE A 63 -11.50 -10.88 -5.39
C ILE A 63 -11.13 -11.64 -4.11
N GLN A 64 -10.11 -12.50 -4.15
CA GLN A 64 -9.63 -13.23 -2.97
C GLN A 64 -9.16 -12.28 -1.85
N VAL A 65 -8.46 -11.20 -2.19
CA VAL A 65 -8.03 -10.18 -1.23
C VAL A 65 -9.24 -9.48 -0.60
N LEU A 66 -10.24 -9.09 -1.38
CA LEU A 66 -11.45 -8.45 -0.87
C LEU A 66 -12.23 -9.35 0.09
N HIS A 67 -12.33 -10.66 -0.22
CA HIS A 67 -12.88 -11.64 0.70
C HIS A 67 -12.05 -11.75 2.00
N ALA A 68 -10.72 -11.80 1.90
CA ALA A 68 -9.83 -11.88 3.07
C ALA A 68 -9.93 -10.66 4.00
N PHE A 69 -10.21 -9.48 3.44
CA PHE A 69 -10.47 -8.26 4.22
C PHE A 69 -11.93 -8.09 4.66
N CYS A 70 -12.77 -9.12 4.46
CA CYS A 70 -14.19 -9.15 4.83
C CYS A 70 -15.01 -8.02 4.19
N PHE A 71 -14.72 -7.66 2.93
CA PHE A 71 -15.62 -6.78 2.19
C PHE A 71 -16.97 -7.47 1.95
N PRO A 72 -18.09 -6.73 1.97
CA PRO A 72 -19.41 -7.31 1.71
C PRO A 72 -19.47 -7.97 0.33
N VAL A 73 -20.06 -9.16 0.24
CA VAL A 73 -20.17 -9.93 -1.02
C VAL A 73 -20.79 -9.10 -2.14
N VAL A 74 -21.84 -8.32 -1.83
CA VAL A 74 -22.50 -7.41 -2.80
C VAL A 74 -21.52 -6.40 -3.41
N VAL A 75 -20.49 -5.96 -2.68
CA VAL A 75 -19.45 -5.05 -3.20
C VAL A 75 -18.47 -5.80 -4.11
N ILE A 76 -18.15 -7.05 -3.77
CA ILE A 76 -17.25 -7.89 -4.56
C ILE A 76 -17.90 -8.24 -5.90
N GLU A 77 -19.17 -8.62 -5.89
CA GLU A 77 -19.98 -8.90 -7.09
C GLU A 77 -20.08 -7.68 -8.03
N CYS A 78 -20.00 -6.45 -7.51
CA CYS A 78 -19.98 -5.24 -8.36
C CYS A 78 -18.64 -5.03 -9.08
N ILE A 79 -17.58 -5.74 -8.69
CA ILE A 79 -16.23 -5.64 -9.25
C ILE A 79 -15.93 -6.84 -10.14
N GLU A 80 -16.57 -7.98 -9.87
CA GLU A 80 -16.51 -9.18 -10.70
C GLU A 80 -17.12 -8.87 -12.07
N PHE A 81 -16.27 -8.84 -13.10
CA PHE A 81 -16.72 -8.69 -14.47
C PHE A 81 -17.27 -10.04 -14.93
N ASP A 82 -18.53 -10.06 -15.39
CA ASP A 82 -19.11 -11.21 -16.09
C ASP A 82 -18.12 -11.64 -17.19
N THR A 83 -17.53 -12.82 -17.03
CA THR A 83 -16.67 -13.46 -18.03
C THR A 83 -17.51 -14.32 -18.97
#